data_AF-A0A1D1V896-F1
#
_entry.id   AF-A0A1D1V896-F1
#
_cell.length_a   1.000
_cell.length_b   1.000
_cell.length_c   1.000
_cell.angle_alpha   90.00
_cell.angle_beta   90.00
_cell.angle_gamma   90.00
#
_symmetry.space_group_name_H-M   'P 1'
#
loop_
_entity.id
_entity.type
_entity.pdbx_description
1 polymer ?
#
loop_
_entity_poly.entity_id
_entity_poly.type
_entity_poly.pdbx_seq_one_letter_code
_entity_poly.pdbx_strand_id
1 'polypeptide(L)'
;MGSKPSKSSSKSKEKNNTKSTADTNNQLPQQAAPAIDPRFPLTARDKFSLVKSWKTFSRNLESAGKEMLLKLFIEHPDMKDLFPKFKAKTPDQLRNDESFEEAALAHITPYDQAVQDSDNVDILLTNLKRVGRQHKTVPGFQESYFERMEKCLVFALQTTLADAYTENMERIYKIWISWTTEKIREGFRE
;
A
#
# COMPACT_ATOMS: atom_id res chain seq x y z
N MET A 1 -23.45 8.34 82.55
CA MET A 1 -22.59 8.83 81.45
C MET A 1 -23.10 10.21 81.07
N GLY A 2 -22.37 11.32 81.12
CA GLY A 2 -21.00 11.63 81.48
C GLY A 2 -20.89 13.14 81.71
N SER A 3 -19.85 13.54 82.43
CA SER A 3 -19.59 14.87 82.98
C SER A 3 -19.43 15.99 81.94
N LYS A 4 -19.84 17.22 82.31
CA LYS A 4 -19.18 18.47 81.88
C LYS A 4 -17.80 18.56 82.58
N PRO A 5 -16.74 19.23 82.06
CA PRO A 5 -16.79 20.69 81.86
C PRO A 5 -15.80 21.36 80.86
N SER A 6 -16.10 22.65 80.58
CA SER A 6 -15.23 23.85 80.60
C SER A 6 -14.04 24.10 79.65
N LYS A 7 -14.12 25.32 79.04
CA LYS A 7 -13.06 26.34 78.76
C LYS A 7 -12.03 25.96 77.67
N SER A 8 -11.44 26.84 76.85
CA SER A 8 -11.29 28.29 76.87
C SER A 8 -10.80 28.81 75.49
N SER A 9 -11.31 29.99 75.10
CA SER A 9 -10.70 31.14 74.41
C SER A 9 -9.37 31.06 73.60
N SER A 10 -9.44 31.69 72.41
CA SER A 10 -8.56 32.79 71.91
C SER A 10 -7.29 32.56 71.06
N LYS A 11 -7.34 33.27 69.91
CA LYS A 11 -6.28 34.03 69.19
C LYS A 11 -5.31 33.31 68.23
N SER A 12 -5.62 33.52 66.95
CA SER A 12 -4.79 34.18 65.92
C SER A 12 -3.31 33.81 65.80
N LYS A 13 -2.95 33.22 64.66
CA LYS A 13 -1.76 33.64 63.90
C LYS A 13 -1.95 33.30 62.42
N GLU A 14 -2.25 34.37 61.69
CA GLU A 14 -2.13 34.52 60.26
C GLU A 14 -0.69 34.18 59.81
N LYS A 15 -0.57 33.26 58.85
CA LYS A 15 0.63 33.08 58.05
C LYS A 15 0.19 33.01 56.59
N ASN A 16 0.32 34.15 55.91
CA ASN A 16 0.39 34.19 54.46
C ASN A 16 1.55 33.33 53.98
N ASN A 17 1.28 32.32 53.16
CA ASN A 17 2.27 31.83 52.24
C ASN A 17 1.61 31.38 50.92
N THR A 18 2.00 32.09 49.89
CA THR A 18 1.73 31.93 48.47
C THR A 18 2.04 30.51 47.99
N LYS A 19 1.11 29.87 47.27
CA LYS A 19 1.40 28.70 46.42
C LYS A 19 0.34 28.63 45.32
N SER A 20 0.61 29.26 44.19
CA SER A 20 1.13 28.62 42.97
C SER A 20 0.15 27.58 42.42
N THR A 21 -0.62 28.05 41.44
CA THR A 21 -1.34 27.26 40.43
C THR A 21 -0.46 26.11 39.93
N ALA A 22 -1.00 24.90 39.96
CA ALA A 22 -0.48 23.76 39.22
C ALA A 22 -1.65 22.90 38.75
N ASP A 23 -2.36 23.41 37.75
CA ASP A 23 -3.13 22.57 36.82
C ASP A 23 -2.13 21.67 36.10
N THR A 24 -1.96 20.46 36.62
CA THR A 24 -1.16 19.43 35.94
C THR A 24 -2.10 18.67 35.03
N ASN A 25 -2.28 19.20 33.82
CA ASN A 25 -2.88 18.49 32.70
C ASN A 25 -2.08 17.22 32.45
N ASN A 26 -2.61 16.08 32.89
CA ASN A 26 -2.06 14.77 32.64
C ASN A 26 -2.41 14.34 31.20
N GLN A 27 -1.70 14.93 30.22
CA GLN A 27 -1.80 14.55 28.83
C GLN A 27 -0.73 13.49 28.56
N LEU A 28 -1.17 12.25 28.40
CA LEU A 28 -0.33 11.13 27.96
C LEU A 28 0.48 11.56 26.72
N PRO A 29 1.77 11.20 26.60
CA PRO A 29 2.56 11.58 25.44
C PRO A 29 1.89 11.00 24.19
N GLN A 30 1.41 11.88 23.30
CA GLN A 30 1.05 11.49 21.94
C GLN A 30 2.33 10.99 21.29
N GLN A 31 2.47 9.66 21.17
CA GLN A 31 3.54 9.06 20.39
C GLN A 31 3.47 9.66 18.98
N ALA A 32 4.49 10.41 18.59
CA ALA A 32 4.62 10.90 17.23
C ALA A 32 4.53 9.68 16.29
N ALA A 33 3.65 9.75 15.30
CA ALA A 33 3.56 8.70 14.29
C ALA A 33 4.97 8.45 13.72
N PRO A 34 5.38 7.18 13.51
CA PRO A 34 6.69 6.89 12.97
C PRO A 34 6.89 7.66 11.66
N ALA A 35 8.02 8.36 11.57
CA ALA A 35 8.34 9.17 10.39
C ALA A 35 8.41 8.26 9.16
N ILE A 36 7.56 8.53 8.18
CA ILE A 36 7.58 7.88 6.87
C ILE A 36 8.21 8.85 5.87
N ASP A 37 8.93 8.32 4.88
CA ASP A 37 9.46 9.13 3.79
C ASP A 37 8.30 9.85 3.07
N PRO A 38 8.31 11.19 2.95
CA PRO A 38 7.21 11.96 2.39
C PRO A 38 6.99 11.72 0.88
N ARG A 39 7.92 11.04 0.20
CA ARG A 39 7.78 10.64 -1.20
C ARG A 39 6.89 9.40 -1.38
N PHE A 40 6.67 8.62 -0.32
CA PHE A 40 5.76 7.47 -0.32
C PHE A 40 4.30 7.95 -0.19
N PRO A 41 3.34 7.40 -0.94
CA PRO A 41 2.00 7.99 -1.07
C PRO A 41 1.07 7.70 0.11
N LEU A 42 1.44 6.78 1.01
CA LEU A 42 0.59 6.35 2.11
C LEU A 42 1.11 6.83 3.46
N THR A 43 0.20 6.97 4.42
CA THR A 43 0.58 7.14 5.83
C THR A 43 1.25 5.87 6.39
N ALA A 44 1.94 5.97 7.52
CA ALA A 44 2.55 4.80 8.16
C ALA A 44 1.51 3.69 8.49
N ARG A 45 0.29 4.07 8.91
CA ARG A 45 -0.81 3.13 9.18
C ARG A 45 -1.32 2.45 7.91
N ASP A 46 -1.48 3.21 6.84
CA ASP A 46 -1.93 2.68 5.56
C ASP A 46 -0.86 1.78 4.93
N LYS A 47 0.42 2.15 5.02
CA LYS A 47 1.55 1.29 4.59
C LYS A 47 1.53 -0.04 5.35
N PHE A 48 1.36 -0.02 6.67
CA PHE A 48 1.27 -1.27 7.45
C PHE A 48 0.11 -2.16 6.98
N SER A 49 -1.05 -1.57 6.70
CA SER A 49 -2.22 -2.28 6.16
C SER A 49 -1.95 -2.86 4.77
N LEU A 50 -1.30 -2.09 3.89
CA LEU A 50 -0.84 -2.54 2.57
C LEU A 50 0.07 -3.76 2.70
N VAL A 51 1.17 -3.66 3.45
CA VAL A 51 2.14 -4.75 3.62
C VAL A 51 1.49 -6.01 4.19
N LYS A 52 0.62 -5.86 5.20
CA LYS A 52 -0.10 -6.99 5.80
C LYS A 52 -1.06 -7.65 4.82
N SER A 53 -1.85 -6.87 4.09
CA SER A 53 -2.80 -7.37 3.08
C SER A 53 -2.06 -8.05 1.93
N TRP A 54 -0.98 -7.43 1.45
CA TRP A 54 -0.16 -7.96 0.37
C TRP A 54 0.48 -9.31 0.73
N LYS A 55 0.89 -9.52 1.99
CA LYS A 55 1.40 -10.82 2.44
C LYS A 55 0.38 -11.98 2.30
N THR A 56 -0.92 -11.67 2.34
CA THR A 56 -1.96 -12.67 2.05
C THR A 56 -2.08 -12.89 0.55
N PHE A 57 -2.08 -11.82 -0.23
CA PHE A 57 -2.14 -11.84 -1.69
C PHE A 57 -0.95 -12.58 -2.32
N SER A 58 0.28 -12.31 -1.84
CA SER A 58 1.52 -12.83 -2.41
C SER A 58 1.77 -14.32 -2.17
N ARG A 59 0.86 -15.01 -1.46
CA ARG A 59 0.92 -16.48 -1.32
C ARG A 59 0.74 -17.20 -2.65
N ASN A 60 0.09 -16.56 -3.63
CA ASN A 60 -0.19 -17.14 -4.94
C ASN A 60 0.16 -16.15 -6.07
N LEU A 61 1.35 -15.55 -6.04
CA LEU A 61 1.76 -14.52 -7.03
C LEU A 61 1.63 -14.99 -8.48
N GLU A 62 2.05 -16.22 -8.80
CA GLU A 62 1.95 -16.76 -10.16
C GLU A 62 0.49 -16.79 -10.64
N SER A 63 -0.42 -17.33 -9.80
CA SER A 63 -1.84 -17.37 -10.11
C SER A 63 -2.42 -15.96 -10.28
N ALA A 64 -2.04 -15.02 -9.42
CA ALA A 64 -2.45 -13.63 -9.55
C ALA A 64 -1.95 -12.97 -10.85
N GLY A 65 -0.68 -13.21 -11.22
CA GLY A 65 -0.11 -12.74 -12.48
C GLY A 65 -0.82 -13.32 -13.71
N LYS A 66 -1.18 -14.62 -13.67
CA LYS A 66 -1.97 -15.27 -14.72
C LYS A 66 -3.35 -14.61 -14.84
N GLU A 67 -4.05 -14.39 -13.74
CA GLU A 67 -5.35 -13.71 -13.74
C GLU A 67 -5.24 -12.27 -14.28
N MET A 68 -4.18 -11.54 -13.94
CA MET A 68 -3.94 -10.20 -14.46
C MET A 68 -3.79 -10.19 -15.99
N LEU A 69 -2.94 -11.05 -16.55
CA LEU A 69 -2.72 -11.09 -18.00
C LEU A 69 -3.92 -11.63 -18.76
N LEU A 70 -4.62 -12.63 -18.22
CA LEU A 70 -5.87 -13.12 -18.82
C LEU A 70 -6.93 -12.02 -18.84
N LYS A 71 -7.09 -11.30 -17.72
CA LYS A 71 -8.00 -10.16 -17.62
C LYS A 71 -7.64 -9.07 -18.64
N LEU A 72 -6.36 -8.75 -18.79
CA LEU A 72 -5.87 -7.81 -19.79
C LEU A 72 -6.26 -8.22 -21.20
N PHE A 73 -6.04 -9.48 -21.58
CA PHE A 73 -6.36 -9.96 -22.93
C PHE A 73 -7.86 -10.06 -23.19
N ILE A 74 -8.68 -10.22 -22.15
CA ILE A 74 -10.14 -10.20 -22.26
C ILE A 74 -10.66 -8.77 -22.45
N GLU A 75 -10.18 -7.81 -21.66
CA GLU A 75 -10.65 -6.42 -21.73
C GLU A 75 -10.05 -5.65 -22.91
N HIS A 76 -8.83 -6.02 -23.29
CA HIS A 76 -8.05 -5.37 -24.34
C HIS A 76 -7.42 -6.42 -25.25
N PRO A 77 -8.19 -7.05 -26.16
CA PRO A 77 -7.68 -8.09 -27.05
C PRO A 77 -6.50 -7.65 -27.93
N ASP A 78 -6.42 -6.35 -28.24
CA ASP A 78 -5.30 -5.71 -28.94
C ASP A 78 -3.98 -5.85 -28.17
N MET A 79 -4.01 -5.94 -26.84
CA MET A 79 -2.79 -6.11 -26.03
C MET A 79 -2.14 -7.46 -26.24
N LYS A 80 -2.92 -8.46 -26.66
CA LYS A 80 -2.41 -9.79 -26.96
C LYS A 80 -1.49 -9.81 -28.18
N ASP A 81 -1.62 -8.82 -29.08
CA ASP A 81 -0.74 -8.67 -30.24
C ASP A 81 0.71 -8.29 -29.84
N LEU A 82 0.89 -7.70 -28.66
CA LEU A 82 2.21 -7.41 -28.08
C LEU A 82 2.91 -8.69 -27.58
N PHE A 83 2.20 -9.82 -27.55
CA PHE A 83 2.71 -11.12 -27.11
C PHE A 83 2.60 -12.17 -28.23
N PRO A 84 3.51 -12.17 -29.22
CA PRO A 84 3.44 -13.07 -30.38
C PRO A 84 3.30 -14.55 -30.01
N LYS A 85 3.94 -14.99 -28.91
CA LYS A 85 3.86 -16.37 -28.39
C LYS A 85 2.44 -16.80 -27.99
N PHE A 86 1.55 -15.85 -27.69
CA PHE A 86 0.24 -16.12 -27.10
C PHE A 86 -0.92 -15.89 -28.08
N LYS A 87 -0.68 -15.19 -29.20
CA LYS A 87 -1.72 -14.69 -30.11
C LYS A 87 -2.77 -15.73 -30.51
N ALA A 88 -2.35 -16.95 -30.87
CA ALA A 88 -3.24 -18.02 -31.31
C ALA A 88 -3.79 -18.92 -30.17
N LYS A 89 -3.37 -18.72 -28.92
CA LYS A 89 -3.73 -19.59 -27.80
C LYS A 89 -5.02 -19.15 -27.12
N THR A 90 -5.91 -20.06 -26.76
CA THR A 90 -7.09 -19.76 -25.94
C THR A 90 -6.69 -19.46 -24.49
N PRO A 91 -7.56 -18.83 -23.67
CA PRO A 91 -7.29 -18.65 -22.23
C PRO A 91 -6.91 -19.95 -21.51
N ASP A 92 -7.59 -21.07 -21.81
CA ASP A 92 -7.30 -22.37 -21.19
C ASP A 92 -5.95 -22.95 -21.61
N GLN A 93 -5.55 -22.73 -22.87
CA GLN A 93 -4.22 -23.09 -23.34
C GLN A 93 -3.13 -22.25 -22.67
N LEU A 94 -3.37 -20.95 -22.45
CA LEU A 94 -2.43 -20.07 -21.77
C LEU A 94 -2.24 -20.44 -20.30
N ARG A 95 -3.30 -20.86 -19.60
CA ARG A 95 -3.21 -21.21 -18.17
C ARG A 95 -2.18 -22.30 -17.85
N ASN A 96 -1.88 -23.17 -18.82
CA ASN A 96 -0.94 -24.29 -18.70
C ASN A 96 0.34 -24.07 -19.55
N ASP A 97 0.56 -22.87 -20.07
CA ASP A 97 1.70 -22.54 -20.92
C ASP A 97 2.86 -21.96 -20.09
N GLU A 98 4.03 -22.61 -20.13
CA GLU A 98 5.21 -22.19 -19.37
C GLU A 98 5.67 -20.77 -19.74
N SER A 99 5.64 -20.41 -21.04
CA SER A 99 5.96 -19.03 -21.44
C SER A 99 4.95 -18.01 -20.90
N PHE A 100 3.69 -18.41 -20.70
CA PHE A 100 2.68 -17.55 -20.10
C PHE A 100 2.88 -17.42 -18.58
N GLU A 101 3.31 -18.49 -17.90
CA GLU A 101 3.74 -18.46 -16.49
C GLU A 101 4.88 -17.47 -16.27
N GLU A 102 5.93 -17.54 -17.08
CA GLU A 102 7.05 -16.60 -17.03
C GLU A 102 6.59 -15.15 -17.23
N ALA A 103 5.72 -14.92 -18.22
CA ALA A 103 5.19 -13.59 -18.50
C ALA A 103 4.32 -13.10 -17.33
N ALA A 104 3.46 -13.95 -16.76
CA ALA A 104 2.63 -13.63 -15.61
C ALA A 104 3.46 -13.20 -14.41
N LEU A 105 4.51 -13.96 -14.09
CA LEU A 105 5.46 -13.62 -13.02
C LEU A 105 6.16 -12.29 -13.31
N ALA A 106 6.66 -12.09 -14.53
CA ALA A 106 7.33 -10.85 -14.91
C ALA A 106 6.45 -9.59 -14.72
N HIS A 107 5.12 -9.71 -14.86
CA HIS A 107 4.19 -8.59 -14.68
C HIS A 107 3.81 -8.33 -13.21
N ILE A 108 3.73 -9.37 -12.37
CA ILE A 108 3.34 -9.21 -10.96
C ILE A 108 4.52 -8.94 -10.03
N THR A 109 5.70 -9.49 -10.33
CA THR A 109 6.91 -9.34 -9.51
C THR A 109 7.29 -7.88 -9.23
N PRO A 110 7.21 -6.93 -10.18
CA PRO A 110 7.50 -5.53 -9.88
C PRO A 110 6.62 -4.93 -8.78
N TYR A 111 5.34 -5.31 -8.71
CA TYR A 111 4.45 -4.85 -7.65
C TYR A 111 4.80 -5.50 -6.30
N ASP A 112 5.15 -6.78 -6.31
CA ASP A 112 5.58 -7.48 -5.10
C ASP A 112 6.88 -6.89 -4.54
N GLN A 113 7.87 -6.68 -5.40
CA GLN A 113 9.11 -6.00 -5.04
C GLN A 113 8.86 -4.57 -4.55
N ALA A 114 7.92 -3.84 -5.16
CA ALA A 114 7.57 -2.49 -4.72
C ALA A 114 6.98 -2.45 -3.29
N VAL A 115 6.26 -3.49 -2.86
CA VAL A 115 5.81 -3.60 -1.47
C VAL A 115 6.98 -3.94 -0.52
N GLN A 116 7.88 -4.84 -0.94
CA GLN A 116 9.08 -5.18 -0.17
C GLN A 116 10.01 -3.97 0.04
N ASP A 117 10.16 -3.13 -0.98
CA ASP A 117 11.00 -1.94 -0.98
C ASP A 117 10.32 -0.72 -0.32
N SER A 118 9.13 -0.87 0.30
CA SER A 118 8.34 0.26 0.84
C SER A 118 8.99 1.04 2.00
N ASP A 119 10.07 0.51 2.57
CA ASP A 119 10.90 1.19 3.57
C ASP A 119 12.15 1.88 2.97
N ASN A 120 12.47 1.61 1.70
CA ASN A 120 13.58 2.25 0.97
C ASN A 120 13.08 2.87 -0.34
N VAL A 121 12.59 4.12 -0.23
CA VAL A 121 11.95 4.81 -1.36
C VAL A 121 12.92 5.06 -2.52
N ASP A 122 14.22 5.19 -2.27
CA ASP A 122 15.21 5.36 -3.34
C ASP A 122 15.34 4.09 -4.22
N ILE A 123 15.40 2.91 -3.60
CA ILE A 123 15.40 1.63 -4.33
C ILE A 123 14.06 1.42 -5.04
N LEU A 124 12.95 1.68 -4.34
CA LEU A 124 11.60 1.57 -4.90
C LEU A 124 11.42 2.39 -6.18
N LEU A 125 11.80 3.68 -6.14
CA LEU A 125 11.72 4.56 -7.30
C LEU A 125 12.63 4.11 -8.43
N THR A 126 13.84 3.64 -8.10
CA THR A 126 14.79 3.11 -9.09
C THR A 126 14.21 1.90 -9.82
N ASN A 127 13.58 0.98 -9.09
CA ASN A 127 12.98 -0.23 -9.63
C ASN A 127 11.74 0.07 -10.49
N LEU A 128 10.81 0.89 -10.01
CA LEU A 128 9.60 1.26 -10.76
C LEU A 128 9.95 1.97 -12.08
N LYS A 129 10.89 2.93 -12.05
CA LYS A 129 11.32 3.61 -13.27
C LYS A 129 12.04 2.68 -14.24
N ARG A 130 12.80 1.71 -13.74
CA ARG A 130 13.43 0.68 -14.58
C ARG A 130 12.40 -0.15 -15.34
N VAL A 131 11.29 -0.53 -14.70
CA VAL A 131 10.18 -1.23 -15.37
C VAL A 131 9.63 -0.37 -16.52
N GLY A 132 9.43 0.92 -16.28
CA GLY A 132 9.03 1.87 -17.33
C GLY A 132 9.97 1.86 -18.54
N ARG A 133 11.28 2.02 -18.29
CA ARG A 133 12.30 2.01 -19.36
C ARG A 133 12.32 0.72 -20.16
N GLN A 134 12.11 -0.43 -19.53
CA GLN A 134 12.07 -1.73 -20.21
C GLN A 134 10.96 -1.82 -21.27
N HIS A 135 9.85 -1.10 -21.09
CA HIS A 135 8.75 -1.13 -22.05
C HIS A 135 8.98 -0.26 -23.28
N LYS A 136 9.98 0.65 -23.26
CA LYS A 136 10.34 1.47 -24.44
C LYS A 136 10.82 0.62 -25.61
N THR A 137 11.38 -0.55 -25.34
CA THR A 137 11.88 -1.48 -26.36
C THR A 137 10.82 -2.44 -26.87
N VAL A 138 9.59 -2.40 -26.34
CA VAL A 138 8.49 -3.27 -26.76
C VAL A 138 7.81 -2.66 -27.99
N PRO A 139 7.85 -3.30 -29.17
CA PRO A 139 7.28 -2.73 -30.39
C PRO A 139 5.77 -2.47 -30.24
N GLY A 140 5.33 -1.26 -30.59
CA GLY A 140 3.91 -0.87 -30.52
C GLY A 140 3.38 -0.58 -29.12
N PHE A 141 4.22 -0.64 -28.07
CA PHE A 141 3.80 -0.30 -26.72
C PHE A 141 3.53 1.21 -26.57
N GLN A 142 2.44 1.54 -25.89
CA GLN A 142 2.05 2.93 -25.62
C GLN A 142 2.01 3.17 -24.11
N GLU A 143 2.40 4.36 -23.67
CA GLU A 143 2.40 4.73 -22.24
C GLU A 143 1.03 4.53 -21.58
N SER A 144 -0.06 4.78 -22.32
CA SER A 144 -1.44 4.59 -21.85
C SER A 144 -1.79 3.13 -21.50
N TYR A 145 -1.00 2.16 -21.92
CA TYR A 145 -1.23 0.75 -21.61
C TYR A 145 -0.92 0.40 -20.15
N PHE A 146 -0.10 1.20 -19.45
CA PHE A 146 0.15 0.98 -18.02
C PHE A 146 -1.13 1.12 -17.17
N GLU A 147 -2.02 2.04 -17.52
CA GLU A 147 -3.31 2.21 -16.83
C GLU A 147 -4.23 0.99 -17.01
N ARG A 148 -4.12 0.30 -18.15
CA ARG A 148 -4.86 -0.96 -18.38
C ARG A 148 -4.42 -2.03 -17.38
N MET A 149 -3.12 -2.09 -17.07
CA MET A 149 -2.58 -3.03 -16.09
C MET A 149 -3.03 -2.73 -14.65
N GLU A 150 -3.18 -1.45 -14.29
CA GLU A 150 -3.71 -1.03 -12.98
C GLU A 150 -5.09 -1.67 -12.70
N LYS A 151 -6.00 -1.65 -13.69
CA LYS A 151 -7.32 -2.27 -13.57
C LYS A 151 -7.22 -3.79 -13.39
N CYS A 152 -6.30 -4.45 -14.11
CA CYS A 152 -6.08 -5.88 -14.00
C CYS A 152 -5.53 -6.26 -12.61
N LEU A 153 -4.64 -5.46 -12.03
CA LEU A 153 -4.12 -5.69 -10.67
C LEU A 153 -5.23 -5.52 -9.62
N VAL A 154 -6.06 -4.49 -9.74
CA VAL A 154 -7.22 -4.30 -8.84
C VAL A 154 -8.17 -5.50 -8.92
N PHE A 155 -8.47 -5.98 -10.13
CA PHE A 155 -9.27 -7.18 -10.31
C PHE A 155 -8.66 -8.39 -9.61
N ALA A 156 -7.36 -8.65 -9.79
CA ALA A 156 -6.68 -9.77 -9.15
C ALA A 156 -6.68 -9.67 -7.62
N LEU A 157 -6.53 -8.47 -7.07
CA LEU A 157 -6.63 -8.21 -5.64
C LEU A 157 -8.04 -8.51 -5.11
N GLN A 158 -9.09 -8.03 -5.78
CA GLN A 158 -10.49 -8.28 -5.41
C GLN A 158 -10.80 -9.78 -5.43
N THR A 159 -10.40 -10.49 -6.49
CA THR A 159 -10.64 -11.92 -6.62
C THR A 159 -9.88 -12.74 -5.58
N THR A 160 -8.62 -12.40 -5.31
CA THR A 160 -7.75 -13.18 -4.42
C THR A 160 -8.05 -12.91 -2.94
N LEU A 161 -8.34 -11.67 -2.58
CA LEU A 161 -8.57 -11.28 -1.19
C LEU A 161 -10.05 -11.43 -0.79
N ALA A 162 -10.98 -11.44 -1.75
CA ALA A 162 -12.42 -11.56 -1.51
C ALA A 162 -12.89 -10.60 -0.40
N ASP A 163 -13.50 -11.12 0.67
CA ASP A 163 -14.00 -10.32 1.81
C ASP A 163 -12.89 -9.54 2.55
N ALA A 164 -11.62 -9.93 2.42
CA ALA A 164 -10.49 -9.18 2.97
C ALA A 164 -10.17 -7.91 2.16
N TYR A 165 -10.68 -7.78 0.93
CA TYR A 165 -10.64 -6.55 0.13
C TYR A 165 -11.73 -5.57 0.57
N THR A 166 -11.61 -5.08 1.81
CA THR A 166 -12.53 -4.11 2.40
C THR A 166 -12.47 -2.75 1.69
N GLU A 167 -13.47 -1.88 1.89
CA GLU A 167 -13.48 -0.49 1.37
C GLU A 167 -12.22 0.31 1.75
N ASN A 168 -11.72 0.10 2.98
CA ASN A 168 -10.47 0.75 3.39
C ASN A 168 -9.27 0.22 2.61
N MET A 169 -9.22 -1.09 2.34
CA MET A 169 -8.16 -1.67 1.51
C MET A 169 -8.27 -1.20 0.06
N GLU A 170 -9.47 -1.09 -0.48
CA GLU A 170 -9.69 -0.53 -1.82
C GLU A 170 -9.11 0.88 -1.95
N ARG A 171 -9.40 1.75 -0.98
CA ARG A 171 -8.82 3.11 -0.94
C ARG A 171 -7.29 3.06 -0.93
N ILE A 172 -6.70 2.23 -0.07
CA ILE A 172 -5.24 2.10 0.07
C ILE A 172 -4.61 1.61 -1.23
N TYR A 173 -5.17 0.55 -1.83
CA TYR A 173 -4.67 -0.01 -3.08
C TYR A 173 -4.80 0.96 -4.24
N LYS A 174 -5.93 1.66 -4.39
CA LYS A 174 -6.08 2.68 -5.44
C LYS A 174 -5.00 3.75 -5.35
N ILE A 175 -4.76 4.31 -4.16
CA ILE A 175 -3.71 5.33 -3.96
C ILE A 175 -2.32 4.77 -4.34
N TRP A 176 -1.99 3.58 -3.85
CA TRP A 176 -0.67 2.98 -4.08
C TRP A 176 -0.46 2.55 -5.53
N ILE A 177 -1.45 1.91 -6.17
CA ILE A 177 -1.34 1.44 -7.56
C ILE A 177 -1.27 2.62 -8.53
N SER A 178 -2.10 3.67 -8.35
CA SER A 178 -2.01 4.84 -9.21
C SER A 178 -0.64 5.54 -9.05
N TRP A 179 -0.10 5.61 -7.83
CA TRP A 179 1.25 6.15 -7.59
C TRP A 179 2.34 5.31 -8.24
N THR A 180 2.33 3.98 -8.09
CA THR A 180 3.35 3.11 -8.71
C THR A 180 3.28 3.18 -10.23
N THR A 181 2.08 3.19 -10.80
CA THR A 181 1.83 3.38 -12.24
C THR A 181 2.44 4.68 -12.73
N GLU A 182 2.25 5.79 -12.01
CA GLU A 182 2.88 7.06 -12.39
C GLU A 182 4.42 7.00 -12.37
N LYS A 183 5.02 6.31 -11.39
CA LYS A 183 6.50 6.14 -11.34
C LYS A 183 7.04 5.26 -12.46
N ILE A 184 6.27 4.26 -12.88
CA ILE A 184 6.58 3.46 -14.07
C ILE A 184 6.51 4.35 -15.33
N ARG A 185 5.46 5.17 -15.46
CA ARG A 185 5.29 6.11 -16.58
C ARG A 185 6.36 7.20 -16.63
N GLU A 186 6.79 7.71 -15.48
CA GLU A 186 7.97 8.59 -15.39
C GLU A 186 9.20 7.91 -16.02
N GLY A 187 9.49 6.67 -15.64
CA GLY A 187 10.60 5.91 -16.21
C GLY A 187 10.46 5.62 -17.71
N PHE A 188 9.24 5.44 -18.22
CA PHE A 188 9.01 5.27 -19.66
C PHE A 188 9.32 6.55 -20.46
N ARG A 189 9.12 7.73 -19.86
CA ARG A 189 9.36 9.05 -20.48
C ARG A 189 10.82 9.51 -20.41
N GLU A 190 11.63 8.92 -19.54
CA GLU A 190 13.11 9.08 -19.47
C GLU A 190 13.78 8.35 -20.63
#